data_AF-G7Y836-F1
#
_entry.id   AF-G7Y836-F1
#
_cell.length_a   1.000
_cell.length_b   1.000
_cell.length_c   1.000
_cell.angle_alpha   90.00
_cell.angle_beta   90.00
_cell.angle_gamma   90.00
#
_symmetry.space_group_name_H-M   'P 1'
#
loop_
_entity.id
_entity.type
_entity.pdbx_description
1 polymer ?
#
loop_
_entity_poly.entity_id
_entity_poly.type
_entity_poly.pdbx_seq_one_letter_code
_entity_poly.pdbx_strand_id
1 'polypeptide(L)'
;MKMIYDGRLTVWVASILSAYQMSPTDTQDEYEEVKLQLAQSNSTDLEMGKTDSSQLSSTRETVRYTMKRIFSPILAEAFILTFLAEWGDRSQLTTIVLAATKSVSGVIVGGILGHAVCTGLAVLVGRFVAQRIPVKWLTYIGGTTFLLFGIFTFLGDPDSNS
;
A
#
# COMPACT_ATOMS: atom_id res chain seq x y z
N MET A 1 -21.07 -30.15 -15.90
CA MET A 1 -20.73 -28.91 -15.16
C MET A 1 -19.35 -28.45 -15.61
N LYS A 2 -19.29 -27.65 -16.68
CA LYS A 2 -18.07 -27.36 -17.44
C LYS A 2 -18.23 -25.95 -18.02
N MET A 3 -17.88 -24.88 -17.26
CA MET A 3 -17.91 -23.50 -17.78
C MET A 3 -17.34 -22.39 -16.84
N ILE A 4 -16.30 -22.63 -16.00
CA ILE A 4 -15.68 -21.54 -15.18
C ILE A 4 -14.12 -21.60 -15.16
N TYR A 5 -13.46 -22.21 -16.16
CA TYR A 5 -11.98 -22.34 -16.15
C TYR A 5 -11.25 -21.82 -17.39
N ASP A 6 -11.90 -21.10 -18.30
CA ASP A 6 -11.39 -20.97 -19.67
C ASP A 6 -11.00 -19.54 -20.11
N GLY A 7 -10.38 -18.75 -19.23
CA GLY A 7 -9.87 -17.45 -19.68
C GLY A 7 -8.97 -16.71 -18.70
N ARG A 8 -9.16 -16.89 -17.39
CA ARG A 8 -8.27 -16.26 -16.41
C ARG A 8 -6.93 -16.97 -16.32
N LEU A 9 -6.89 -18.31 -16.25
CA LEU A 9 -5.63 -19.05 -16.12
C LEU A 9 -4.68 -18.81 -17.30
N THR A 10 -5.20 -18.73 -18.52
CA THR A 10 -4.40 -18.51 -19.74
C THR A 10 -3.74 -17.15 -19.75
N VAL A 11 -4.43 -16.10 -19.27
CA VAL A 11 -3.88 -14.74 -19.15
C VAL A 11 -2.80 -14.68 -18.06
N TRP A 12 -3.02 -15.35 -16.93
CA TRP A 12 -2.04 -15.43 -15.84
C TRP A 12 -0.76 -16.18 -16.26
N VAL A 13 -0.91 -17.30 -16.98
CA VAL A 13 0.25 -18.07 -17.48
C VAL A 13 0.97 -17.33 -18.61
N ALA A 14 0.24 -16.65 -19.49
CA ALA A 14 0.84 -15.81 -20.54
C ALA A 14 1.65 -14.65 -19.95
N SER A 15 1.14 -13.98 -18.91
CA SER A 15 1.87 -12.91 -18.22
C SER A 15 3.16 -13.42 -17.57
N ILE A 16 3.14 -14.62 -16.98
CA ILE A 16 4.33 -15.26 -16.40
C ILE A 16 5.32 -15.71 -17.48
N LEU A 17 4.84 -16.20 -18.63
CA LEU A 17 5.70 -16.60 -19.76
C LEU A 17 6.34 -15.37 -20.44
N SER A 18 5.59 -14.28 -20.60
CA SER A 18 6.10 -12.98 -21.08
C SER A 18 7.14 -12.40 -20.12
N ALA A 19 6.92 -12.51 -18.80
CA ALA A 19 7.91 -12.13 -17.79
C ALA A 19 9.19 -12.98 -17.87
N TYR A 20 9.09 -14.26 -18.25
CA TYR A 20 10.26 -15.13 -18.45
C TYR A 20 11.06 -14.79 -19.72
N GLN A 21 10.42 -14.18 -20.73
CA GLN A 21 11.07 -13.82 -22.00
C GLN A 21 11.63 -12.39 -22.02
N MET A 22 11.55 -11.66 -20.89
CA MET A 22 12.14 -10.33 -20.77
C MET A 22 13.66 -10.47 -20.68
N SER A 23 14.30 -10.35 -21.85
CA SER A 23 15.76 -10.45 -22.01
C SER A 23 16.45 -9.32 -21.22
N PRO A 24 17.53 -9.59 -20.48
CA PRO A 24 18.26 -8.61 -19.65
C PRO A 24 18.98 -7.50 -20.45
N THR A 25 18.80 -7.45 -21.78
CA THR A 25 19.31 -6.40 -22.66
C THR A 25 18.43 -5.14 -22.70
N ASP A 26 17.11 -5.27 -22.50
CA ASP A 26 16.16 -4.13 -22.58
C ASP A 26 16.38 -3.10 -21.46
N THR A 27 16.86 -3.57 -20.30
CA THR A 27 17.16 -2.69 -19.16
C THR A 27 18.35 -1.78 -19.45
N GLN A 28 19.35 -2.25 -20.22
CA GLN A 28 20.52 -1.42 -20.58
C GLN A 28 20.12 -0.29 -21.54
N ASP A 29 19.20 -0.54 -22.47
CA ASP A 29 18.68 0.46 -23.39
C ASP A 29 17.82 1.52 -22.67
N GLU A 30 16.99 1.12 -21.70
CA GLU A 30 16.28 2.08 -20.83
C GLU A 30 17.24 2.93 -19.98
N TYR A 31 18.35 2.36 -19.48
CA TYR A 31 19.35 3.15 -18.74
C TYR A 31 20.10 4.15 -19.62
N GLU A 32 20.40 3.81 -20.87
CA GLU A 32 21.02 4.74 -21.83
C GLU A 32 20.06 5.86 -22.25
N GLU A 33 18.78 5.56 -22.44
CA GLU A 33 17.76 6.57 -22.74
C GLU A 33 17.58 7.55 -21.56
N VAL A 34 17.52 7.03 -20.32
CA VAL A 34 17.42 7.86 -19.11
C VAL A 34 18.66 8.74 -18.93
N LYS A 35 19.87 8.23 -19.24
CA LYS A 35 21.10 9.06 -19.23
C LYS A 35 21.06 10.16 -20.27
N LEU A 36 20.55 9.88 -21.47
CA LEU A 36 20.40 10.88 -22.54
C LEU A 36 19.37 11.96 -22.17
N GLN A 37 18.25 11.57 -21.55
CA GLN A 37 17.23 12.51 -21.05
C GLN A 37 17.75 13.37 -19.89
N LEU A 38 18.54 12.81 -18.96
CA LEU A 38 19.21 13.59 -17.89
C LEU A 38 20.29 14.53 -18.44
N ALA A 39 21.04 14.12 -19.47
CA ALA A 39 22.02 14.98 -20.13
C ALA A 39 21.35 16.15 -20.86
N GLN A 40 20.16 15.93 -21.42
CA GLN A 40 19.35 16.96 -22.07
C GLN A 40 18.63 17.88 -21.07
N SER A 41 18.20 17.38 -19.91
CA SER A 41 17.58 18.23 -18.87
C SER A 41 18.62 19.09 -18.14
N ASN A 42 19.83 18.57 -17.93
CA ASN A 42 20.93 19.32 -17.30
C ASN A 42 21.37 20.55 -18.10
N SER A 43 21.25 20.52 -19.43
CA SER A 43 21.56 21.67 -20.27
C SER A 43 20.46 22.72 -20.27
N THR A 44 19.22 22.37 -19.93
CA THR A 44 18.09 23.31 -19.81
C THR A 44 18.00 24.00 -18.45
N ASP A 45 18.57 23.42 -17.40
CA ASP A 45 18.61 24.00 -16.04
C ASP A 45 19.70 25.08 -15.85
N LEU A 46 20.54 25.35 -16.85
CA LEU A 46 21.65 26.31 -16.75
C LEU A 46 21.29 27.77 -17.06
N GLU A 47 20.07 28.06 -17.54
CA GLU A 47 19.71 29.42 -18.01
C GLU A 47 18.49 30.09 -17.34
N MET A 48 18.06 29.67 -16.15
CA MET A 48 17.00 30.44 -15.46
C MET A 48 17.25 30.69 -13.97
N GLY A 49 17.88 31.84 -13.73
CA GLY A 49 17.19 32.88 -12.96
C GLY A 49 17.33 32.84 -11.44
N LYS A 50 18.47 33.35 -10.97
CA LYS A 50 18.68 34.02 -9.67
C LYS A 50 17.46 34.85 -9.20
N THR A 51 16.99 34.66 -7.97
CA THR A 51 16.57 35.72 -6.99
C THR A 51 16.00 35.09 -5.69
N ASP A 52 16.66 35.40 -4.57
CA ASP A 52 16.25 35.41 -3.15
C ASP A 52 15.29 34.35 -2.55
N SER A 53 15.84 33.47 -1.70
CA SER A 53 15.27 33.01 -0.39
C SER A 53 15.97 31.73 0.12
N SER A 54 17.15 31.92 0.72
CA SER A 54 18.19 30.93 1.04
C SER A 54 17.88 29.84 2.09
N GLN A 55 16.63 29.64 2.52
CA GLN A 55 16.27 28.60 3.52
C GLN A 55 15.14 27.67 3.05
N LEU A 56 14.39 28.04 2.02
CA LEU A 56 13.19 27.31 1.56
C LEU A 56 13.48 26.33 0.39
N SER A 57 14.58 26.53 -0.33
CA SER A 57 14.96 25.77 -1.52
C SER A 57 15.60 24.40 -1.20
N SER A 58 16.41 24.31 -0.14
CA SER A 58 17.04 23.04 0.29
C SER A 58 16.00 22.00 0.76
N THR A 59 14.96 22.47 1.46
CA THR A 59 13.83 21.65 1.89
C THR A 59 13.01 21.20 0.68
N ARG A 60 12.76 22.07 -0.31
CA ARG A 60 11.96 21.73 -1.50
C ARG A 60 12.59 20.64 -2.38
N GLU A 61 13.90 20.69 -2.60
CA GLU A 61 14.58 19.67 -3.39
C GLU A 61 14.64 18.32 -2.64
N THR A 62 14.95 18.33 -1.34
CA THR A 62 14.91 17.12 -0.50
C THR A 62 13.50 16.50 -0.44
N VAL A 63 12.47 17.35 -0.34
CA VAL A 63 11.06 16.94 -0.38
C VAL A 63 10.71 16.36 -1.75
N ARG A 64 11.26 16.86 -2.87
CA ARG A 64 10.93 16.36 -4.21
C ARG A 64 11.51 14.97 -4.49
N TYR A 65 12.74 14.69 -4.05
CA TYR A 65 13.32 13.35 -4.12
C TYR A 65 12.65 12.37 -3.14
N THR A 66 12.32 12.84 -1.94
CA THR A 66 11.58 12.05 -0.94
C THR A 66 10.16 11.76 -1.42
N MET A 67 9.49 12.74 -2.07
CA MET A 67 8.17 12.57 -2.68
C MET A 67 8.19 11.57 -3.81
N LYS A 68 9.21 11.58 -4.70
CA LYS A 68 9.36 10.54 -5.73
C LYS A 68 9.57 9.15 -5.14
N ARG A 69 10.21 9.04 -3.98
CA ARG A 69 10.42 7.76 -3.27
C ARG A 69 9.17 7.29 -2.51
N ILE A 70 8.36 8.22 -1.99
CA ILE A 70 7.08 7.94 -1.32
C ILE A 70 5.99 7.63 -2.36
N PHE A 71 6.04 8.22 -3.54
CA PHE A 71 5.21 7.86 -4.71
C PHE A 71 5.78 6.64 -5.47
N SER A 72 6.29 5.64 -4.74
CA SER A 72 6.53 4.34 -5.35
C SER A 72 5.17 3.68 -5.64
N PRO A 73 5.03 2.94 -6.76
CA PRO A 73 3.75 2.31 -7.14
C PRO A 73 3.18 1.41 -6.03
N ILE A 74 4.06 0.78 -5.24
CA ILE A 74 3.70 -0.09 -4.11
C ILE A 74 3.03 0.70 -2.97
N LEU A 75 3.49 1.92 -2.69
CA LEU A 75 2.87 2.77 -1.67
C LEU A 75 1.53 3.33 -2.14
N ALA A 76 1.41 3.67 -3.43
CA ALA A 76 0.14 4.06 -4.01
C ALA A 76 -0.88 2.91 -3.96
N GLU A 77 -0.46 1.69 -4.27
CA GLU A 77 -1.30 0.49 -4.19
C GLU A 77 -1.74 0.19 -2.75
N ALA A 78 -0.79 0.16 -1.79
CA ALA A 78 -1.11 -0.05 -0.38
C ALA A 78 -2.02 1.06 0.19
N PHE A 79 -1.78 2.32 -0.22
CA PHE A 79 -2.63 3.45 0.15
C PHE A 79 -4.02 3.30 -0.42
N ILE A 80 -4.17 3.01 -1.72
CA ILE A 80 -5.48 2.87 -2.37
C ILE A 80 -6.25 1.68 -1.76
N LEU A 81 -5.59 0.54 -1.52
CA LEU A 81 -6.21 -0.62 -0.87
C LEU A 81 -6.68 -0.30 0.55
N THR A 82 -5.84 0.35 1.36
CA THR A 82 -6.18 0.72 2.74
C THR A 82 -7.27 1.80 2.76
N PHE A 83 -7.15 2.79 1.88
CA PHE A 83 -8.11 3.88 1.74
C PHE A 83 -9.47 3.38 1.28
N LEU A 84 -9.54 2.47 0.30
CA LEU A 84 -10.78 1.82 -0.11
C LEU A 84 -11.36 0.92 0.98
N ALA A 85 -10.50 0.19 1.70
CA ALA A 85 -10.93 -0.64 2.82
C ALA A 85 -11.52 0.20 3.97
N GLU A 86 -11.02 1.43 4.18
CA GLU A 86 -11.52 2.38 5.18
C GLU A 86 -12.49 3.42 4.61
N TRP A 87 -12.76 3.43 3.30
CA TRP A 87 -13.65 4.42 2.69
C TRP A 87 -15.09 4.10 3.04
N GLY A 88 -15.65 4.89 3.95
CA GLY A 88 -16.97 4.67 4.51
C GLY A 88 -16.97 3.84 5.80
N ASP A 89 -15.81 3.64 6.44
CA ASP A 89 -15.73 2.88 7.69
C ASP A 89 -16.13 3.69 8.94
N ARG A 90 -16.59 2.95 9.96
CA ARG A 90 -17.01 3.39 11.31
C ARG A 90 -16.04 4.37 11.97
N SER A 91 -14.76 4.33 11.63
CA SER A 91 -13.74 5.26 12.11
C SER A 91 -14.07 6.73 11.77
N GLN A 92 -14.64 7.02 10.59
CA GLN A 92 -15.06 8.37 10.19
C GLN A 92 -16.25 8.86 11.04
N LEU A 93 -17.24 8.00 11.26
CA LEU A 93 -18.40 8.27 12.13
C LEU A 93 -17.99 8.45 13.59
N THR A 94 -17.11 7.60 14.09
CA THR A 94 -16.57 7.67 15.46
C THR A 94 -15.78 8.96 15.67
N THR A 95 -15.00 9.37 14.67
CA THR A 95 -14.26 10.63 14.70
C THR A 95 -15.21 11.82 14.74
N ILE A 96 -16.30 11.82 13.96
CA ILE A 96 -17.31 12.88 14.00
C ILE A 96 -18.00 12.95 15.37
N VAL A 97 -18.40 11.81 15.95
CA VAL A 97 -19.04 11.75 17.27
C VAL A 97 -18.07 12.19 18.39
N LEU A 98 -16.79 11.82 18.30
CA LEU A 98 -15.78 12.18 19.28
C LEU A 98 -15.31 13.64 19.13
N ALA A 99 -15.24 14.15 17.90
CA ALA A 99 -14.97 15.56 17.58
C ALA A 99 -16.13 16.48 18.00
N ALA A 100 -17.36 15.99 17.99
CA ALA A 100 -18.52 16.71 18.52
C ALA A 100 -18.50 16.83 20.05
N THR A 101 -17.75 15.98 20.76
CA THR A 101 -17.71 15.92 22.23
C THR A 101 -16.40 16.42 22.84
N LYS A 102 -15.29 16.50 22.09
CA LYS A 102 -13.98 17.02 22.52
C LYS A 102 -13.20 17.73 21.40
N SER A 103 -12.11 18.43 21.75
CA SER A 103 -11.22 19.10 20.79
C SER A 103 -10.69 18.16 19.69
N VAL A 104 -11.09 18.43 18.45
CA VAL A 104 -10.83 17.65 17.23
C VAL A 104 -9.35 17.31 17.01
N SER A 105 -8.45 18.22 17.37
CA SER A 105 -7.00 18.05 17.19
C SER A 105 -6.42 16.86 17.99
N GLY A 106 -6.94 16.59 19.18
CA GLY A 106 -6.45 15.47 20.01
C GLY A 106 -6.83 14.09 19.47
N VAL A 107 -8.00 13.99 18.83
CA VAL A 107 -8.50 12.74 18.23
C VAL A 107 -7.66 12.35 17.02
N ILE A 108 -7.38 13.32 16.15
CA ILE A 108 -6.58 13.09 14.93
C ILE A 108 -5.17 12.68 15.30
N VAL A 109 -4.51 13.40 16.21
CA VAL A 109 -3.13 13.09 16.62
C VAL A 109 -3.05 11.73 17.32
N GLY A 110 -3.99 11.42 18.19
CA GLY A 110 -4.06 10.11 18.85
C GLY A 110 -4.31 8.97 17.88
N GLY A 111 -5.19 9.15 16.89
CA GLY A 111 -5.45 8.16 15.85
C GLY A 111 -4.23 7.88 14.98
N ILE A 112 -3.53 8.94 14.53
CA ILE A 112 -2.31 8.80 13.72
C ILE A 112 -1.22 8.07 14.52
N LEU A 113 -0.98 8.46 15.78
CA LEU A 113 0.00 7.80 16.64
C LEU A 113 -0.36 6.34 16.92
N GLY A 114 -1.62 6.07 17.26
CA GLY A 114 -2.09 4.71 17.52
C GLY A 114 -1.95 3.80 16.30
N HIS A 115 -2.34 4.30 15.12
CA HIS A 115 -2.24 3.55 13.88
C HIS A 115 -0.78 3.32 13.47
N ALA A 116 0.08 4.33 13.61
CA ALA A 116 1.51 4.20 13.34
C ALA A 116 2.18 3.14 14.24
N VAL A 117 1.86 3.14 15.54
CA VAL A 117 2.38 2.14 16.49
C VAL A 117 1.85 0.75 16.17
N CYS A 118 0.56 0.61 15.89
CA CYS A 118 -0.06 -0.66 15.52
C CYS A 118 0.59 -1.26 14.28
N THR A 119 0.72 -0.48 13.21
CA THR A 119 1.34 -0.90 11.95
C THR A 119 2.82 -1.26 12.15
N GLY A 120 3.57 -0.45 12.90
CA GLY A 120 4.96 -0.75 13.23
C GLY A 120 5.11 -2.10 13.97
N LEU A 121 4.25 -2.35 14.95
CA LEU A 121 4.25 -3.60 15.70
C LEU A 121 3.86 -4.80 14.83
N ALA A 122 2.84 -4.64 13.99
CA ALA A 122 2.40 -5.67 13.05
C ALA A 122 3.50 -6.06 12.06
N VAL A 123 4.26 -5.10 11.54
CA VAL A 123 5.39 -5.36 10.64
C VAL A 123 6.51 -6.10 11.37
N LEU A 124 6.85 -5.70 12.59
CA LEU A 124 7.89 -6.37 13.40
C LEU A 124 7.51 -7.83 13.71
N VAL A 125 6.29 -8.04 14.19
CA VAL A 125 5.75 -9.37 14.48
C VAL A 125 5.67 -10.20 13.21
N GLY A 126 5.15 -9.64 12.11
CA GLY A 126 5.05 -10.31 10.83
C GLY A 126 6.41 -10.75 10.30
N ARG A 127 7.44 -9.91 10.44
CA ARG A 127 8.81 -10.25 10.03
C ARG A 127 9.42 -11.35 10.90
N PHE A 128 9.17 -11.34 12.20
CA PHE A 128 9.61 -12.38 13.12
C PHE A 128 8.91 -13.72 12.85
N VAL A 129 7.59 -13.69 12.64
CA VAL A 129 6.76 -14.84 12.30
C VAL A 129 7.18 -15.43 10.94
N ALA A 130 7.41 -14.60 9.93
CA ALA A 130 7.84 -15.05 8.60
C ALA A 130 9.19 -15.78 8.61
N GLN A 131 10.09 -15.43 9.53
CA GLN A 131 11.39 -16.09 9.67
C GLN A 131 11.33 -17.39 10.48
N ARG A 132 10.34 -17.55 11.36
CA ARG A 132 10.26 -18.67 12.32
C ARG A 132 9.18 -19.69 11.99
N ILE A 133 8.14 -19.32 11.25
CA ILE A 133 6.96 -20.15 11.03
C ILE A 133 6.78 -20.45 9.54
N PRO A 134 6.73 -21.73 9.12
CA PRO A 134 6.44 -22.11 7.74
C PRO A 134 5.03 -21.64 7.34
N VAL A 135 4.89 -21.10 6.12
CA VAL A 135 3.62 -20.56 5.55
C VAL A 135 2.44 -21.51 5.72
N LYS A 136 2.69 -22.83 5.71
CA LYS A 136 1.70 -23.88 5.95
C LYS A 136 0.91 -23.69 7.25
N TRP A 137 1.56 -23.30 8.34
CA TRP A 137 0.90 -23.11 9.64
C TRP A 137 0.00 -21.86 9.64
N LEU A 138 0.43 -20.79 8.95
CA LEU A 138 -0.40 -19.60 8.76
C LEU A 138 -1.67 -19.92 7.98
N THR A 139 -1.57 -20.71 6.91
CA THR A 139 -2.75 -21.11 6.13
C THR A 139 -3.72 -21.97 6.95
N TYR A 140 -3.21 -22.90 7.77
CA TYR A 140 -4.06 -23.71 8.65
C TYR A 140 -4.78 -22.86 9.70
N ILE A 141 -4.09 -21.93 10.35
CA ILE A 141 -4.69 -21.05 11.36
C ILE A 141 -5.71 -20.11 10.70
N GLY A 142 -5.35 -19.47 9.59
CA GLY A 142 -6.25 -18.59 8.84
C GLY A 142 -7.51 -19.31 8.35
N GLY A 143 -7.34 -20.51 7.78
CA GLY A 143 -8.46 -21.34 7.34
C GLY A 143 -9.35 -21.80 8.50
N THR A 144 -8.76 -22.18 9.63
CA THR A 144 -9.51 -22.59 10.83
C THR A 144 -10.32 -21.42 11.39
N THR A 145 -9.72 -20.24 11.53
CA THR A 145 -10.43 -19.03 11.99
C THR A 145 -11.54 -18.63 11.03
N PHE A 146 -11.30 -18.70 9.72
CA PHE A 146 -12.32 -18.42 8.71
C PHE A 146 -13.51 -19.39 8.82
N LEU A 147 -13.23 -20.68 9.01
CA LEU A 147 -14.25 -21.72 9.14
C LEU A 147 -15.04 -21.55 10.45
N LEU A 148 -14.37 -21.21 11.55
CA LEU A 148 -15.02 -20.87 12.82
C LEU A 148 -15.91 -19.63 12.68
N PHE A 149 -15.45 -18.58 12.01
CA PHE A 149 -16.23 -17.37 11.80
C PHE A 149 -17.44 -17.63 10.89
N GLY A 150 -17.26 -18.42 9.83
CA GLY A 150 -18.34 -18.85 8.95
C GLY A 150 -19.41 -19.66 9.68
N ILE A 151 -19.00 -20.61 10.54
CA ILE A 151 -19.93 -21.37 11.38
C ILE A 151 -20.61 -20.45 12.40
N PHE A 152 -19.87 -19.56 13.06
CA PHE A 152 -20.43 -18.63 14.04
C PHE A 152 -21.46 -17.69 13.41
N THR A 153 -21.21 -17.19 12.19
CA THR A 153 -22.20 -16.42 11.43
C THR A 153 -23.39 -17.27 11.01
N PHE A 154 -23.16 -18.52 10.57
CA PHE A 154 -24.24 -19.41 10.11
C PHE A 154 -25.14 -19.90 11.25
N LEU A 155 -24.58 -20.18 12.44
CA LEU A 155 -25.35 -20.47 13.66
C LEU A 155 -25.88 -19.21 14.33
N GLY A 156 -25.26 -18.08 14.03
CA GLY A 156 -25.62 -16.76 14.53
C GLY A 156 -26.77 -16.11 13.77
N ASP A 157 -27.42 -16.82 12.82
CA ASP A 157 -28.77 -16.50 12.35
C ASP A 157 -29.77 -16.79 13.50
N PRO A 158 -30.20 -15.76 14.26
CA PRO A 158 -31.17 -15.90 15.31
C PRO A 158 -32.53 -15.55 14.70
N ASP A 159 -33.03 -16.37 13.78
CA ASP A 159 -34.45 -16.32 13.47
C ASP A 159 -35.18 -16.94 14.67
N SER A 160 -35.90 -16.06 15.39
CA SER A 160 -36.81 -16.31 16.53
C SER A 160 -36.25 -16.19 17.96
N ASN A 161 -36.24 -14.96 18.49
CA ASN A 161 -36.94 -14.68 19.74
C ASN A 161 -37.31 -13.18 19.83
N SER A 162 -38.59 -12.90 19.56
CA SER A 162 -39.45 -11.81 20.08
C SER A 162 -38.88 -10.41 20.31
#